data_AF-A0A3R7II47-F1
#
_entry.id   AF-A0A3R7II47-F1
#
_cell.length_a   1.000
_cell.length_b   1.000
_cell.length_c   1.000
_cell.angle_alpha   90.00
_cell.angle_beta   90.00
_cell.angle_gamma   90.00
#
_symmetry.space_group_name_H-M   'P 1'
#
loop_
_entity.id
_entity.type
_entity.pdbx_description
1 polymer ?
#
loop_
_entity_poly.entity_id
_entity_poly.type
_entity_poly.pdbx_seq_one_letter_code
_entity_poly.pdbx_strand_id
1 'polypeptide(L)'
;MLHLSSPDPVLGHLKPDKLQEDPSQRSRTRDTFLQRLEMATYEVDPDIGLDPDDPGYWHVLHFKLHIAVFHNDVTEVKKYLDYGADINFKNNQGFTALEFADNLEHLEVAKCLLQTMNIKLHGFEELLKHVRAKRAILVRALLEMGCSGMLAKNKRLHKGLILQTCRVGTPAILHLLINCVPGYMITDYKQVYLQVAASERNDEVLVALRERARQEEEWRENYLRPSTSVTPVQLPPRDLEYEKVFDEFINPDAYLP
;
A
#
# COMPACT_ATOMS: atom_id res chain seq x y z
N MET A 1 59.04 63.61 13.19
CA MET A 1 58.51 62.80 14.31
C MET A 1 56.99 62.92 14.26
N LEU A 2 56.32 61.89 13.73
CA LEU A 2 55.40 61.00 14.46
C LEU A 2 54.14 61.76 14.94
N HIS A 3 53.02 61.66 14.20
CA HIS A 3 51.87 60.73 14.43
C HIS A 3 50.87 61.34 15.44
N LEU A 4 49.53 61.42 15.27
CA LEU A 4 48.52 60.83 14.37
C LEU A 4 47.37 61.85 14.18
N SER A 5 47.03 62.28 12.97
CA SER A 5 45.88 61.86 12.11
C SER A 5 44.51 61.65 12.79
N SER A 6 43.61 62.60 12.51
CA SER A 6 42.14 62.59 12.54
C SER A 6 41.56 61.85 11.30
N PRO A 7 40.27 62.03 10.91
CA PRO A 7 38.99 61.63 11.54
C PRO A 7 38.10 60.74 10.61
N ASP A 8 36.98 60.25 11.17
CA ASP A 8 35.70 59.77 10.59
C ASP A 8 35.62 58.89 9.31
N PRO A 9 34.83 57.79 9.33
CA PRO A 9 34.58 56.99 8.13
C PRO A 9 33.37 57.50 7.34
N VAL A 10 33.62 57.86 6.08
CA VAL A 10 32.63 58.10 5.02
C VAL A 10 32.28 56.76 4.34
N LEU A 11 30.99 56.59 3.99
CA LEU A 11 30.46 55.51 3.14
C LEU A 11 31.28 55.28 1.86
N GLY A 12 31.53 54.02 1.49
CA GLY A 12 31.90 53.66 0.10
C GLY A 12 32.44 52.26 -0.14
N HIS A 13 31.55 51.34 -0.55
CA HIS A 13 31.70 50.25 -1.55
C HIS A 13 32.75 49.10 -1.42
N LEU A 14 32.31 47.92 -1.95
CA LEU A 14 33.05 46.70 -2.40
C LEU A 14 33.24 45.60 -1.32
N LYS A 15 32.83 44.32 -1.46
CA LYS A 15 32.41 43.44 -2.57
C LYS A 15 31.57 42.26 -2.00
N PRO A 16 30.75 41.58 -2.83
CA PRO A 16 30.21 40.26 -2.51
C PRO A 16 31.23 39.18 -2.91
N ASP A 17 31.69 38.36 -1.98
CA ASP A 17 31.89 36.92 -2.20
C ASP A 17 32.56 36.22 -1.02
N LYS A 18 32.18 34.94 -0.87
CA LYS A 18 32.70 33.89 0.03
C LYS A 18 32.05 33.76 1.40
N LEU A 19 30.77 33.43 1.39
CA LEU A 19 30.30 32.31 2.23
C LEU A 19 30.21 31.09 1.32
N GLN A 20 31.24 30.24 1.36
CA GLN A 20 31.12 28.88 0.86
C GLN A 20 30.15 28.15 1.79
N GLU A 21 28.86 28.21 1.48
CA GLU A 21 27.86 27.39 2.15
C GLU A 21 27.93 25.97 1.60
N ASP A 22 28.14 25.03 2.52
CA ASP A 22 28.27 23.60 2.30
C ASP A 22 27.01 23.05 1.59
N PRO A 23 27.11 22.35 0.43
CA PRO A 23 25.96 21.81 -0.30
C PRO A 23 25.10 20.82 0.51
N SER A 24 25.61 20.29 1.63
CA SER A 24 24.84 19.48 2.59
C SER A 24 23.78 20.28 3.35
N GLN A 25 24.01 21.58 3.57
CA GLN A 25 23.05 22.47 4.23
C GLN A 25 21.97 22.97 3.28
N ARG A 26 22.29 23.13 1.98
CA ARG A 26 21.32 23.53 0.94
C ARG A 26 20.15 22.56 0.76
N SER A 27 20.35 21.26 1.02
CA SER A 27 19.25 20.28 0.99
C SER A 27 18.37 20.45 2.23
N ARG A 28 18.95 20.53 3.43
CA ARG A 28 18.20 20.65 4.69
C ARG A 28 17.42 21.96 4.80
N THR A 29 18.00 23.09 4.43
CA THR A 29 17.31 24.39 4.52
C THR A 29 16.21 24.54 3.48
N ARG A 30 16.40 23.96 2.29
CA ARG A 30 15.41 23.98 1.21
C ARG A 30 14.26 23.01 1.50
N ASP A 31 14.55 21.86 2.12
CA ASP A 31 13.54 20.96 2.66
C ASP A 31 12.75 21.62 3.80
N THR A 32 13.41 22.28 4.77
CA THR A 32 12.67 23.01 5.82
C THR A 32 11.85 24.17 5.27
N PHE A 33 12.29 24.86 4.21
CA PHE A 33 11.55 25.98 3.62
C PHE A 33 10.36 25.52 2.78
N LEU A 34 10.50 24.43 2.03
CA LEU A 34 9.38 23.80 1.31
C LEU A 34 8.39 23.15 2.26
N GLN A 35 8.88 22.50 3.32
CA GLN A 35 8.06 22.00 4.42
C GLN A 35 7.34 23.15 5.13
N ARG A 36 7.97 24.32 5.31
CA ARG A 36 7.33 25.53 5.86
C ARG A 36 6.22 26.09 4.96
N LEU A 37 6.35 25.95 3.64
CA LEU A 37 5.36 26.39 2.66
C LEU A 37 4.17 25.43 2.56
N GLU A 38 4.40 24.13 2.73
CA GLU A 38 3.33 23.12 2.85
C GLU A 38 2.63 23.22 4.22
N MET A 39 3.39 23.42 5.30
CA MET A 39 2.90 23.63 6.67
C MET A 39 1.99 24.85 6.82
N ALA A 40 2.17 25.89 6.01
CA ALA A 40 1.38 27.12 6.05
C ALA A 40 -0.11 26.94 5.68
N THR A 41 -0.52 25.73 5.28
CA THR A 41 -1.91 25.41 4.90
C THR A 41 -2.68 24.57 5.92
N TYR A 42 -2.01 23.99 6.92
CA TYR A 42 -2.66 23.13 7.91
C TYR A 42 -3.20 23.93 9.10
N GLU A 43 -4.36 23.51 9.59
CA GLU A 43 -4.89 24.03 10.85
C GLU A 43 -4.00 23.54 12.01
N VAL A 44 -3.86 24.37 13.06
CA VAL A 44 -3.05 24.05 14.23
C VAL A 44 -3.95 23.42 15.28
N ASP A 45 -3.58 22.24 15.80
CA ASP A 45 -4.27 21.63 16.94
C ASP A 45 -4.24 22.55 18.17
N PRO A 46 -5.39 23.12 18.61
CA PRO A 46 -5.43 23.97 19.80
C PRO A 46 -5.14 23.20 21.10
N ASP A 47 -5.28 21.86 21.09
CA ASP A 47 -5.15 21.02 22.28
C ASP A 47 -3.69 20.63 22.59
N ILE A 48 -2.72 20.94 21.72
CA ILE A 48 -1.29 20.65 21.97
C ILE A 48 -0.68 21.67 22.93
N GLY A 49 -1.17 22.92 22.92
CA GLY A 49 -0.67 23.98 23.80
C GLY A 49 0.77 24.41 23.54
N LEU A 50 1.37 23.99 22.42
CA LEU A 50 2.68 24.44 21.92
C LEU A 50 2.49 25.29 20.66
N ASP A 51 3.40 26.22 20.44
CA ASP A 51 3.47 26.99 19.20
C ASP A 51 3.90 26.06 18.03
N PRO A 52 3.30 26.14 16.83
CA PRO A 52 3.75 25.39 15.65
C PRO A 52 5.22 25.59 15.27
N ASP A 53 5.81 26.75 15.61
CA ASP A 53 7.24 27.02 15.42
C ASP A 53 8.11 26.34 16.49
N ASP A 54 7.53 25.78 17.57
CA ASP A 54 8.24 24.98 18.56
C ASP A 54 8.62 23.61 17.96
N PRO A 55 9.91 23.20 18.01
CA PRO A 55 10.34 21.90 17.51
C PRO A 55 9.61 20.69 18.12
N GLY A 56 9.07 20.83 19.33
CA GLY A 56 8.30 19.80 20.03
C GLY A 56 6.86 19.64 19.55
N TYR A 57 6.27 20.65 18.89
CA TYR A 57 4.89 20.61 18.41
C TYR A 57 4.65 19.41 17.49
N TRP A 58 5.46 19.29 16.44
CA TRP A 58 5.33 18.24 15.43
C TRP A 58 5.58 16.86 16.03
N HIS A 59 6.51 16.74 16.97
CA HIS A 59 6.73 15.48 17.67
C HIS A 59 5.48 15.03 18.44
N VAL A 60 4.85 15.93 19.17
CA VAL A 60 3.61 15.65 19.92
C VAL A 60 2.47 15.33 18.96
N LEU A 61 2.31 16.09 17.87
CA LEU A 61 1.27 15.86 16.86
C LEU A 61 1.39 14.46 16.23
N HIS A 62 2.59 14.07 15.79
CA HIS A 62 2.81 12.75 15.20
C HIS A 62 2.60 11.62 16.22
N PHE A 63 2.95 11.86 17.48
CA PHE A 63 2.71 10.88 18.54
C PHE A 63 1.21 10.76 18.88
N LYS A 64 0.46 11.87 18.89
CA LYS A 64 -1.00 11.88 19.04
C LYS A 64 -1.70 11.05 17.95
N LEU A 65 -1.22 11.10 16.71
CA LEU A 65 -1.71 10.21 15.64
C LEU A 65 -1.57 8.72 16.03
N HIS A 66 -0.45 8.31 16.62
CA HIS A 66 -0.25 6.92 17.08
C HIS A 66 -1.18 6.55 18.24
N ILE A 67 -1.45 7.49 19.15
CA ILE A 67 -2.43 7.29 20.25
C ILE A 67 -3.84 7.13 19.68
N ALA A 68 -4.23 7.95 18.70
CA ALA A 68 -5.53 7.82 18.03
C ALA A 68 -5.67 6.46 17.32
N VAL A 69 -4.59 6.01 16.64
CA VAL A 69 -4.52 4.67 16.04
C VAL A 69 -4.69 3.59 17.11
N PHE A 70 -4.02 3.71 18.25
CA PHE A 70 -4.12 2.76 19.36
C PHE A 70 -5.56 2.63 19.89
N HIS A 71 -6.28 3.75 20.00
CA HIS A 71 -7.68 3.75 20.44
C HIS A 71 -8.69 3.38 19.35
N ASN A 72 -8.24 3.07 18.12
CA ASN A 72 -9.11 2.84 16.96
C ASN A 72 -10.05 4.02 16.67
N ASP A 73 -9.62 5.24 17.00
CA ASP A 73 -10.44 6.44 16.86
C ASP A 73 -10.24 7.07 15.49
N VAL A 74 -11.09 6.69 14.54
CA VAL A 74 -11.03 7.19 13.15
C VAL A 74 -11.25 8.71 13.08
N THR A 75 -12.02 9.30 14.00
CA THR A 75 -12.29 10.74 14.01
C THR A 75 -11.06 11.53 14.43
N GLU A 76 -10.38 11.11 15.49
CA GLU A 76 -9.13 11.71 15.93
C GLU A 76 -8.01 11.48 14.91
N VAL A 77 -7.94 10.30 14.28
CA VAL A 77 -6.99 10.04 13.19
C VAL A 77 -7.16 11.05 12.05
N LYS A 78 -8.39 11.28 11.59
CA LYS A 78 -8.66 12.31 10.55
C LYS A 78 -8.24 13.70 11.00
N LYS A 79 -8.64 14.10 12.21
CA LYS A 79 -8.27 15.39 12.80
C LYS A 79 -6.75 15.60 12.78
N TYR A 80 -5.96 14.63 13.23
CA TYR A 80 -4.50 14.76 13.21
C TYR A 80 -3.89 14.75 11.81
N LEU A 81 -4.47 14.02 10.86
CA LEU A 81 -4.06 14.09 9.46
C LEU A 81 -4.37 15.47 8.84
N ASP A 82 -5.52 16.06 9.18
CA ASP A 82 -5.93 17.39 8.73
C ASP A 82 -5.04 18.50 9.33
N TYR A 83 -4.43 18.26 10.49
CA TYR A 83 -3.41 19.11 11.09
C TYR A 83 -1.99 18.86 10.53
N GLY A 84 -1.84 17.98 9.54
CA GLY A 84 -0.57 17.73 8.87
C GLY A 84 0.34 16.73 9.59
N ALA A 85 -0.22 15.83 10.42
CA ALA A 85 0.58 14.79 11.05
C ALA A 85 1.27 13.89 9.99
N ASP A 86 2.59 13.75 10.10
CA ASP A 86 3.36 12.87 9.22
C ASP A 86 3.01 11.39 9.46
N ILE A 87 2.42 10.77 8.44
CA ILE A 87 2.07 9.35 8.41
C ILE A 87 3.28 8.42 8.46
N ASN A 88 4.46 8.90 8.07
CA ASN A 88 5.71 8.13 8.06
C ASN A 88 6.50 8.27 9.36
N PHE A 89 6.06 9.13 10.28
CA PHE A 89 6.67 9.25 11.59
C PHE A 89 6.61 7.91 12.32
N LYS A 90 7.72 7.55 12.98
CA LYS A 90 7.84 6.29 13.71
C LYS A 90 7.69 6.52 15.20
N ASN A 91 6.85 5.72 15.84
CA ASN A 91 6.75 5.71 17.30
C ASN A 91 8.03 5.15 17.96
N ASN A 92 8.04 5.12 19.29
CA ASN A 92 9.17 4.61 20.09
C ASN A 92 9.51 3.13 19.83
N GLN A 93 8.62 2.38 19.18
CA GLN A 93 8.83 0.98 18.79
C GLN A 93 9.33 0.86 17.34
N GLY A 94 9.47 1.97 16.61
CA GLY A 94 9.94 2.01 15.23
C GLY A 94 8.85 1.76 14.17
N PHE A 95 7.56 1.72 14.57
CA PHE A 95 6.43 1.51 13.67
C PHE A 95 5.86 2.85 13.20
N THR A 96 5.46 2.92 11.92
CA THR A 96 4.62 4.01 11.42
C THR A 96 3.17 3.85 11.88
N ALA A 97 2.36 4.92 11.74
CA ALA A 97 0.94 4.86 12.10
C ALA A 97 0.19 3.74 11.34
N LEU A 98 0.53 3.51 10.07
CA LEU A 98 -0.07 2.45 9.25
C LEU A 98 0.36 1.05 9.71
N GLU A 99 1.65 0.86 10.01
CA GLU A 99 2.14 -0.42 10.53
C GLU A 99 1.56 -0.74 11.90
N PHE A 100 1.37 0.28 12.73
CA PHE A 100 0.73 0.13 14.03
C PHE A 100 -0.75 -0.24 13.90
N ALA A 101 -1.48 0.39 12.96
CA ALA A 101 -2.86 0.02 12.65
C ALA A 101 -3.00 -1.41 12.11
N ASP A 102 -2.04 -1.86 11.28
CA ASP A 102 -2.01 -3.24 10.76
C ASP A 102 -1.77 -4.27 11.87
N ASN A 103 -0.83 -4.00 12.78
CA ASN A 103 -0.56 -4.87 13.93
C ASN A 103 -1.73 -4.96 14.91
N LEU A 104 -2.55 -3.92 15.00
CA LEU A 104 -3.75 -3.87 15.85
C LEU A 104 -5.02 -4.33 15.12
N GLU A 105 -4.93 -4.69 13.83
CA GLU A 105 -6.04 -5.08 12.97
C GLU A 105 -7.14 -4.00 12.81
N HIS A 106 -6.79 -2.72 12.93
CA HIS A 106 -7.70 -1.59 12.84
C HIS A 106 -8.00 -1.20 11.38
N LEU A 107 -8.93 -1.91 10.74
CA LEU A 107 -9.26 -1.76 9.31
C LEU A 107 -9.64 -0.32 8.92
N GLU A 108 -10.56 0.31 9.64
CA GLU A 108 -11.07 1.65 9.27
C GLU A 108 -10.01 2.75 9.45
N VAL A 109 -9.16 2.61 10.46
CA VAL A 109 -7.98 3.49 10.63
C VAL A 109 -6.98 3.28 9.50
N ALA A 110 -6.68 2.03 9.15
CA ALA A 110 -5.79 1.73 8.03
C ALA A 110 -6.31 2.32 6.70
N LYS A 111 -7.61 2.23 6.44
CA LYS A 111 -8.24 2.90 5.28
C LYS A 111 -8.04 4.41 5.33
N CYS A 112 -8.26 5.04 6.48
CA CYS A 112 -8.08 6.47 6.65
C CYS A 112 -6.64 6.90 6.34
N LEU A 113 -5.65 6.16 6.84
CA LEU A 113 -4.24 6.43 6.59
C LEU A 113 -3.85 6.22 5.11
N LEU A 114 -4.46 5.24 4.44
CA LEU A 114 -4.24 4.94 3.03
C LEU A 114 -4.96 5.91 2.07
N GLN A 115 -5.86 6.78 2.54
CA GLN A 115 -6.57 7.75 1.68
C GLN A 115 -5.64 8.76 1.00
N THR A 116 -4.51 9.06 1.64
CA THR A 116 -3.49 9.96 1.07
C THR A 116 -2.75 9.32 -0.11
N MET A 117 -2.79 7.98 -0.23
CA MET A 117 -2.10 7.26 -1.28
C MET A 117 -2.86 7.31 -2.61
N ASN A 118 -2.15 7.54 -3.71
CA ASN A 118 -2.72 7.42 -5.05
C ASN A 118 -2.90 5.95 -5.46
N ILE A 119 -4.06 5.39 -5.11
CA ILE A 119 -4.44 3.99 -5.37
C ILE A 119 -4.38 3.64 -6.87
N LYS A 120 -4.62 4.60 -7.77
CA LYS A 120 -4.60 4.33 -9.22
C LYS A 120 -3.20 4.02 -9.75
N LEU A 121 -2.19 4.64 -9.15
CA LEU A 121 -0.80 4.55 -9.63
C LEU A 121 -0.02 3.49 -8.84
N HIS A 122 -0.16 3.47 -7.51
CA HIS A 122 0.61 2.58 -6.63
C HIS A 122 -0.20 1.41 -6.07
N GLY A 123 -1.51 1.32 -6.33
CA GLY A 123 -2.38 0.34 -5.69
C GLY A 123 -2.00 -1.12 -5.96
N PHE A 124 -1.47 -1.43 -7.16
CA PHE A 124 -1.05 -2.81 -7.48
C PHE A 124 0.25 -3.19 -6.76
N GLU A 125 1.24 -2.30 -6.78
CA GLU A 125 2.55 -2.52 -6.14
C GLU A 125 2.38 -2.71 -4.62
N GLU A 126 1.58 -1.85 -3.99
CA GLU A 126 1.32 -1.92 -2.55
C GLU A 126 0.51 -3.18 -2.18
N LEU A 127 -0.46 -3.57 -3.01
CA LEU A 127 -1.19 -4.82 -2.82
C LEU A 127 -0.25 -6.03 -2.89
N LEU A 128 0.63 -6.07 -3.90
CA LEU A 128 1.60 -7.15 -4.06
C LEU A 128 2.58 -7.24 -2.88
N LYS A 129 3.04 -6.09 -2.38
CA LYS A 129 3.90 -5.97 -1.20
C LYS A 129 3.20 -6.53 0.05
N HIS A 130 1.94 -6.17 0.28
CA HIS A 130 1.19 -6.66 1.45
C HIS A 130 0.81 -8.14 1.35
N VAL A 131 0.56 -8.66 0.14
CA VAL A 131 0.37 -10.12 -0.06
C VAL A 131 1.65 -10.88 0.32
N ARG A 132 2.82 -10.40 -0.11
CA ARG A 132 4.11 -11.00 0.27
C ARG A 132 4.40 -10.90 1.76
N ALA A 133 4.02 -9.78 2.38
CA ALA A 133 4.16 -9.56 3.81
C ALA A 133 3.07 -10.26 4.65
N LYS A 134 2.12 -10.97 4.03
CA LYS A 134 1.00 -11.67 4.69
C LYS A 134 0.06 -10.76 5.50
N ARG A 135 -0.01 -9.47 5.14
CA ARG A 135 -0.81 -8.45 5.84
C ARG A 135 -2.24 -8.40 5.32
N ALA A 136 -3.10 -9.29 5.83
CA ALA A 136 -4.47 -9.47 5.32
C ALA A 136 -5.35 -8.22 5.49
N ILE A 137 -5.17 -7.46 6.57
CA ILE A 137 -5.96 -6.26 6.87
C ILE A 137 -5.68 -5.15 5.85
N LEU A 138 -4.40 -4.88 5.55
CA LEU A 138 -4.04 -3.91 4.52
C LEU A 138 -4.48 -4.34 3.12
N VAL A 139 -4.38 -5.65 2.79
CA VAL A 139 -4.94 -6.19 1.54
C VAL A 139 -6.44 -5.92 1.45
N ARG A 140 -7.19 -6.20 2.53
CA ARG A 140 -8.63 -5.91 2.59
C ARG A 140 -8.91 -4.42 2.42
N ALA A 141 -8.20 -3.56 3.15
CA ALA A 141 -8.34 -2.10 3.06
C ALA A 141 -8.16 -1.62 1.61
N LEU A 142 -7.08 -2.03 0.94
CA LEU A 142 -6.81 -1.66 -0.46
C LEU A 142 -7.89 -2.14 -1.42
N LEU A 143 -8.39 -3.37 -1.25
CA LEU A 143 -9.47 -3.90 -2.08
C LEU A 143 -10.77 -3.10 -1.95
N GLU A 144 -11.12 -2.73 -0.71
CA GLU A 144 -12.33 -1.93 -0.40
C GLU A 144 -12.18 -0.46 -0.84
N MET A 145 -10.95 0.08 -0.84
CA MET A 145 -10.65 1.44 -1.31
C MET A 145 -10.67 1.59 -2.85
N GLY A 146 -10.82 0.50 -3.60
CA GLY A 146 -11.05 0.53 -5.05
C GLY A 146 -10.09 -0.30 -5.91
N CYS A 147 -9.11 -1.01 -5.31
CA CYS A 147 -8.24 -1.92 -6.05
C CYS A 147 -9.02 -3.08 -6.71
N SER A 148 -10.17 -3.47 -6.15
CA SER A 148 -11.05 -4.50 -6.74
C SER A 148 -11.46 -4.17 -8.19
N GLY A 149 -11.78 -2.91 -8.48
CA GLY A 149 -12.13 -2.46 -9.84
C GLY A 149 -10.97 -2.56 -10.83
N MET A 150 -9.73 -2.36 -10.38
CA MET A 150 -8.52 -2.55 -11.19
C MET A 150 -8.32 -4.04 -11.53
N LEU A 151 -8.50 -4.92 -10.54
CA LEU A 151 -8.37 -6.38 -10.72
C LEU A 151 -9.46 -6.95 -11.64
N ALA A 152 -10.69 -6.43 -11.54
CA ALA A 152 -11.79 -6.85 -12.42
C ALA A 152 -11.52 -6.51 -13.90
N LYS A 153 -10.87 -5.36 -14.18
CA LYS A 153 -10.50 -4.96 -15.54
C LYS A 153 -9.36 -5.81 -16.11
N ASN A 154 -8.37 -6.14 -15.28
CA ASN A 154 -7.20 -6.88 -15.72
C ASN A 154 -7.14 -8.28 -15.10
N LYS A 155 -7.79 -9.23 -15.78
CA LYS A 155 -7.85 -10.65 -15.37
C LYS A 155 -6.47 -11.29 -15.22
N ARG A 156 -5.43 -10.81 -15.94
CA ARG A 156 -4.07 -11.35 -15.82
C ARG A 156 -3.44 -10.95 -14.48
N LEU A 157 -3.56 -9.69 -14.08
CA LEU A 157 -3.05 -9.20 -12.79
C LEU A 157 -3.73 -9.89 -11.61
N HIS A 158 -5.06 -10.07 -11.69
CA HIS A 158 -5.82 -10.77 -10.66
C HIS A 158 -5.35 -12.22 -10.46
N LYS A 159 -5.19 -12.97 -11.56
CA LYS A 159 -4.65 -14.34 -11.52
C LYS A 159 -3.22 -14.39 -10.97
N GLY A 160 -2.37 -13.43 -11.38
CA GLY A 160 -1.00 -13.31 -10.87
C GLY A 160 -0.95 -13.10 -9.35
N LEU A 161 -1.85 -12.29 -8.80
CA LEU A 161 -1.98 -12.09 -7.36
C LEU A 161 -2.44 -13.35 -6.62
N ILE A 162 -3.40 -14.09 -7.18
CA ILE A 162 -3.82 -15.38 -6.62
C ILE A 162 -2.66 -16.38 -6.65
N LEU A 163 -1.92 -16.42 -7.76
CA LEU A 163 -0.74 -17.27 -7.89
C LEU A 163 0.31 -16.92 -6.83
N GLN A 164 0.61 -15.63 -6.64
CA GLN A 164 1.53 -15.18 -5.61
C GLN A 164 1.04 -15.56 -4.19
N THR A 165 -0.27 -15.50 -3.96
CA THR A 165 -0.87 -15.93 -2.69
C THR A 165 -0.72 -17.44 -2.47
N CYS A 166 -0.81 -18.25 -3.54
CA CYS A 166 -0.54 -19.68 -3.47
C CYS A 166 0.90 -19.97 -3.02
N ARG A 167 1.86 -19.14 -3.43
CA ARG A 167 3.28 -19.30 -3.08
C ARG A 167 3.57 -18.91 -1.63
N VAL A 168 3.19 -17.69 -1.25
CA VAL A 168 3.66 -17.07 0.00
C VAL A 168 2.55 -16.49 0.87
N GLY A 169 1.31 -16.50 0.40
CA GLY A 169 0.18 -15.86 1.08
C GLY A 169 -0.47 -16.72 2.15
N THR A 170 -1.59 -16.20 2.67
CA THR A 170 -2.43 -16.86 3.68
C THR A 170 -3.81 -17.20 3.11
N PRO A 171 -4.55 -18.16 3.70
CA PRO A 171 -5.92 -18.47 3.29
C PRO A 171 -6.84 -17.24 3.33
N ALA A 172 -6.67 -16.37 4.33
CA ALA A 172 -7.45 -15.14 4.45
C ALA A 172 -7.28 -14.23 3.21
N ILE A 173 -6.03 -14.01 2.78
CA ILE A 173 -5.71 -13.23 1.58
C ILE A 173 -6.27 -13.91 0.33
N LEU A 174 -6.16 -15.23 0.25
CA LEU A 174 -6.73 -16.00 -0.87
C LEU A 174 -8.23 -15.75 -0.98
N HIS A 175 -8.98 -15.89 0.12
CA HIS A 175 -10.43 -15.66 0.14
C HIS A 175 -10.79 -14.21 -0.22
N LEU A 176 -10.03 -13.22 0.24
CA LEU A 176 -10.23 -11.82 -0.14
C LEU A 176 -10.08 -11.62 -1.66
N LEU A 177 -9.02 -12.19 -2.26
CA LEU A 177 -8.77 -12.07 -3.70
C LEU A 177 -9.78 -12.84 -4.55
N ILE A 178 -10.24 -14.00 -4.11
CA ILE A 178 -11.29 -14.75 -4.83
C ILE A 178 -12.60 -13.95 -4.83
N ASN A 179 -12.97 -13.40 -3.67
CA ASN A 179 -14.26 -12.72 -3.50
C ASN A 179 -14.26 -11.29 -4.03
N CYS A 180 -13.10 -10.68 -4.34
CA CYS A 180 -13.04 -9.30 -4.81
C CYS A 180 -13.54 -9.10 -6.25
N VAL A 181 -13.52 -10.15 -7.09
CA VAL A 181 -14.01 -10.09 -8.48
C VAL A 181 -15.27 -10.96 -8.59
N PRO A 182 -16.45 -10.35 -8.81
CA PRO A 182 -17.69 -11.10 -8.98
C PRO A 182 -17.60 -12.10 -10.13
N GLY A 183 -18.04 -13.33 -9.89
CA GLY A 183 -18.07 -14.39 -10.91
C GLY A 183 -16.71 -15.02 -11.23
N TYR A 184 -15.64 -14.65 -10.54
CA TYR A 184 -14.38 -15.36 -10.66
C TYR A 184 -14.50 -16.75 -10.03
N MET A 185 -14.11 -17.78 -10.78
CA MET A 185 -14.09 -19.17 -10.32
C MET A 185 -12.65 -19.70 -10.32
N ILE A 186 -12.25 -20.33 -9.23
CA ILE A 186 -10.93 -20.97 -9.10
C ILE A 186 -10.84 -22.21 -9.97
N THR A 187 -11.97 -22.90 -10.14
CA THR A 187 -12.08 -24.15 -10.92
C THR A 187 -11.49 -24.05 -12.33
N ASP A 188 -11.54 -22.88 -12.97
CA ASP A 188 -10.99 -22.66 -14.32
C ASP A 188 -9.45 -22.84 -14.39
N TYR A 189 -8.75 -22.58 -13.29
CA TYR A 189 -7.28 -22.65 -13.18
C TYR A 189 -6.81 -23.51 -12.00
N LYS A 190 -7.70 -24.36 -11.47
CA LYS A 190 -7.50 -25.19 -10.27
C LYS A 190 -6.16 -25.92 -10.27
N GLN A 191 -5.81 -26.57 -11.38
CA GLN A 191 -4.59 -27.38 -11.46
C GLN A 191 -3.32 -26.56 -11.24
N VAL A 192 -3.25 -25.36 -11.85
CA VAL A 192 -2.10 -24.46 -11.72
C VAL A 192 -1.95 -23.98 -10.28
N TYR A 193 -3.04 -23.52 -9.66
CA TYR A 193 -2.99 -23.01 -8.28
C TYR A 193 -2.64 -24.12 -7.28
N LEU A 194 -3.21 -25.32 -7.44
CA LEU A 194 -2.89 -26.45 -6.57
C LEU A 194 -1.44 -26.90 -6.73
N GLN A 195 -0.92 -26.95 -7.97
CA GLN A 195 0.47 -27.35 -8.23
C GLN A 195 1.44 -26.34 -7.60
N VAL A 196 1.20 -25.04 -7.77
CA VAL A 196 2.07 -24.01 -7.20
C VAL A 196 2.03 -24.03 -5.67
N ALA A 197 0.84 -24.08 -5.06
CA ALA A 197 0.72 -24.16 -3.60
C ALA A 197 1.40 -25.41 -3.04
N ALA A 198 1.28 -26.56 -3.70
CA ALA A 198 1.95 -27.80 -3.31
C ALA A 198 3.47 -27.72 -3.47
N SER A 199 3.96 -27.12 -4.56
CA SER A 199 5.40 -26.99 -4.82
C SER A 199 6.10 -26.10 -3.80
N GLU A 200 5.42 -25.04 -3.35
CA GLU A 200 5.92 -24.08 -2.35
C GLU A 200 5.60 -24.52 -0.91
N ARG A 201 5.02 -25.72 -0.73
CA ARG A 201 4.64 -26.32 0.57
C ARG A 201 3.73 -25.42 1.41
N ASN A 202 2.83 -24.69 0.76
CA ASN A 202 1.82 -23.88 1.45
C ASN A 202 0.56 -24.71 1.69
N ASP A 203 0.61 -25.59 2.69
CA ASP A 203 -0.47 -26.54 2.99
C ASP A 203 -1.78 -25.84 3.40
N GLU A 204 -1.69 -24.72 4.13
CA GLU A 204 -2.85 -23.95 4.55
C GLU A 204 -3.65 -23.44 3.34
N VAL A 205 -2.95 -22.80 2.39
CA VAL A 205 -3.57 -22.30 1.16
C VAL A 205 -4.03 -23.45 0.26
N LEU A 206 -3.28 -24.56 0.23
CA LEU A 206 -3.66 -25.76 -0.53
C LEU A 206 -4.99 -26.35 -0.04
N VAL A 207 -5.18 -26.45 1.27
CA VAL A 207 -6.45 -26.90 1.88
C VAL A 207 -7.57 -25.94 1.53
N ALA A 208 -7.35 -24.63 1.69
CA ALA A 208 -8.35 -23.61 1.35
C ALA A 208 -8.75 -23.63 -0.13
N LEU A 209 -7.80 -23.84 -1.05
CA LEU A 209 -8.05 -23.98 -2.49
C LEU A 209 -8.89 -25.23 -2.79
N ARG A 210 -8.57 -26.37 -2.18
CA ARG A 210 -9.31 -27.62 -2.39
C ARG A 210 -10.75 -27.48 -1.90
N GLU A 211 -10.92 -26.93 -0.71
CA GLU A 211 -12.24 -26.70 -0.13
C GLU A 211 -13.08 -25.75 -0.99
N ARG A 212 -12.50 -24.63 -1.41
CA ARG A 212 -13.21 -23.68 -2.28
C ARG A 212 -13.52 -24.26 -3.66
N ALA A 213 -12.58 -25.00 -4.27
CA ALA A 213 -12.80 -25.65 -5.55
C ALA A 213 -13.92 -26.70 -5.48
N ARG A 214 -13.97 -27.47 -4.38
CA ARG A 214 -15.05 -28.43 -4.13
C ARG A 214 -16.40 -27.73 -4.04
N GLN A 215 -16.50 -26.63 -3.29
CA GLN A 215 -17.74 -25.85 -3.19
C GLN A 215 -18.20 -25.31 -4.55
N GLU A 216 -17.27 -24.85 -5.38
CA GLU A 216 -17.58 -24.39 -6.75
C GLU A 216 -18.03 -25.54 -7.67
N GLU A 217 -17.42 -26.72 -7.55
CA GLU A 217 -17.80 -27.94 -8.29
C GLU A 217 -19.21 -28.42 -7.89
N GLU A 218 -19.48 -28.50 -6.58
CA GLU A 218 -20.81 -28.83 -6.05
C GLU A 218 -21.87 -27.80 -6.49
N TRP A 219 -21.52 -26.52 -6.50
CA TRP A 219 -22.39 -25.47 -7.03
C TRP A 219 -22.69 -25.68 -8.52
N ARG A 220 -21.67 -25.99 -9.35
CA ARG A 220 -21.86 -26.30 -10.78
C ARG A 220 -22.77 -27.51 -10.97
N GLU A 221 -22.55 -28.59 -10.23
CA GLU A 221 -23.37 -29.80 -10.35
C GLU A 221 -24.83 -29.60 -9.94
N ASN A 222 -25.10 -28.72 -8.97
CA ASN A 222 -26.45 -28.47 -8.48
C ASN A 222 -27.21 -27.40 -9.29
N TYR A 223 -26.53 -26.40 -9.85
CA TYR A 223 -27.16 -25.31 -10.61
C TYR A 223 -27.16 -25.51 -12.13
N LEU A 224 -26.23 -26.29 -12.71
CA LEU A 224 -26.19 -26.58 -14.16
C LEU A 224 -26.91 -27.86 -14.55
N ARG A 225 -27.54 -28.61 -13.62
CA ARG A 225 -28.48 -29.67 -14.01
C ARG A 225 -29.63 -29.03 -14.79
N PRO A 226 -29.75 -29.26 -16.11
CA PRO A 226 -30.98 -28.91 -16.78
C PRO A 226 -32.06 -29.81 -16.18
N SER A 227 -33.23 -29.25 -15.87
CA SER A 227 -34.40 -30.03 -15.43
C SER A 227 -34.87 -31.05 -16.49
N THR A 228 -34.22 -31.10 -17.65
CA THR A 228 -34.57 -31.94 -18.80
C THR A 228 -33.34 -32.62 -19.39
N SER A 229 -33.54 -33.85 -19.87
CA SER A 229 -32.53 -34.65 -20.55
C SER A 229 -32.17 -34.00 -21.91
N VAL A 230 -31.09 -33.25 -21.96
CA VAL A 230 -30.52 -32.77 -23.23
C VAL A 230 -29.12 -33.35 -23.37
N THR A 231 -28.87 -33.97 -24.52
CA THR A 231 -27.58 -34.56 -24.91
C THR A 231 -26.47 -33.51 -24.84
N PRO A 232 -25.26 -33.86 -24.34
CA PRO A 232 -24.19 -32.88 -24.18
C PRO A 232 -23.71 -32.39 -25.55
N VAL A 233 -23.71 -31.07 -25.75
CA VAL A 233 -23.03 -30.43 -26.88
C VAL A 233 -21.52 -30.58 -26.67
N GLN A 234 -20.80 -31.12 -27.65
CA GLN A 234 -19.34 -31.14 -27.65
C GLN A 234 -18.80 -29.71 -27.50
N LEU A 235 -18.08 -29.46 -26.41
CA LEU A 235 -17.37 -28.20 -26.20
C LEU A 235 -16.30 -28.02 -27.29
N PRO A 236 -16.10 -26.80 -27.81
CA PRO A 236 -15.03 -26.55 -28.77
C PRO A 236 -13.65 -26.89 -28.17
N PRO A 237 -12.70 -27.32 -29.00
CA PRO A 237 -11.37 -27.75 -28.54
C PRO A 237 -10.68 -26.62 -27.77
N ARG A 238 -10.01 -26.98 -26.67
CA ARG A 238 -9.21 -26.05 -25.85
C ARG A 238 -8.23 -25.29 -26.76
N ASP A 239 -8.42 -23.99 -26.89
CA ASP A 239 -7.58 -23.15 -27.76
C ASP A 239 -6.10 -23.24 -27.37
N LEU A 240 -5.21 -23.36 -28.37
CA LEU A 240 -3.76 -23.44 -28.22
C LEU A 240 -3.11 -22.21 -27.54
N GLU A 241 -3.88 -21.15 -27.25
CA GLU A 241 -3.38 -19.94 -26.56
C GLU A 241 -3.00 -20.20 -25.09
N TYR A 242 -3.52 -21.27 -24.48
CA TYR A 242 -3.22 -21.61 -23.08
C TYR A 242 -1.75 -21.98 -22.85
N GLU A 243 -1.07 -22.58 -23.83
CA GLU A 243 0.35 -22.95 -23.70
C GLU A 243 1.28 -21.75 -23.89
N LYS A 244 0.92 -20.78 -24.75
CA LYS A 244 1.72 -19.56 -24.94
C LYS A 244 1.78 -18.67 -23.70
N VAL A 245 0.67 -18.57 -22.96
CA VAL A 245 0.65 -17.88 -21.65
C VAL A 245 1.49 -18.65 -20.63
N PHE A 246 1.60 -19.97 -20.77
CA PHE A 246 2.39 -20.83 -19.89
C PHE A 246 3.89 -20.61 -20.06
N ASP A 247 4.36 -20.47 -21.31
CA ASP A 247 5.79 -20.27 -21.62
C ASP A 247 6.28 -18.84 -21.26
N GLU A 248 5.43 -17.82 -21.40
CA GLU A 248 5.78 -16.43 -21.02
C GLU A 248 5.97 -16.26 -19.50
N PHE A 249 5.24 -17.03 -18.67
CA PHE A 249 5.31 -16.90 -17.21
C PHE A 249 6.45 -17.71 -16.57
N ILE A 250 7.01 -18.69 -17.27
CA ILE A 250 8.15 -19.48 -16.80
C ILE A 250 9.47 -18.77 -17.08
N ASN A 251 9.52 -17.85 -18.05
CA ASN A 251 10.76 -17.16 -18.41
C ASN A 251 11.04 -15.96 -17.46
N PRO A 252 12.06 -16.03 -16.59
CA PRO A 252 12.39 -14.94 -15.66
C PRO A 252 12.85 -13.67 -16.38
N ASP A 253 13.35 -13.82 -17.62
CA ASP A 253 13.91 -12.74 -18.42
C ASP A 253 12.83 -11.91 -19.14
N ALA A 254 11.56 -12.35 -19.14
CA ALA A 254 10.45 -11.60 -19.75
C ALA A 254 10.03 -10.36 -18.95
N TYR A 255 10.62 -10.14 -17.78
CA TYR A 255 10.33 -9.03 -16.86
C TYR A 255 11.50 -8.07 -16.65
N LEU A 256 12.57 -8.17 -17.42
CA LEU A 256 13.62 -7.16 -17.47
C LEU A 256 13.40 -6.24 -18.70
N PRO A 257 13.65 -4.92 -18.57
CA PRO A 257 13.47 -3.96 -19.67
C PRO A 257 14.42 -4.21 -20.84
#